data_AF-A0AAW1TW53-F1
#
_entry.id   AF-A0AAW1TW53-F1
#
_cell.length_a   1.000
_cell.length_b   1.000
_cell.length_c   1.000
_cell.angle_alpha   90.00
_cell.angle_beta   90.00
_cell.angle_gamma   90.00
#
_symmetry.space_group_name_H-M   'P 1'
#
loop_
_entity.id
_entity.type
_entity.pdbx_description
1 polymer ?
#
loop_
_entity_poly.entity_id
_entity_poly.type
_entity_poly.pdbx_seq_one_letter_code
_entity_poly.pdbx_strand_id
1 'polypeptide(L)'
;MKSLSCFCNNFCPHFYLGDIKYPQNKKTKLNVAEVYTASEEDAPNEMVAQTSIHLLNSPDIDNADTPMTVKNRDFIFVEYHINNKKYKYAAHVRHFDEKEEEIRVTFLKIYNEDGTLFKINENDMSDGKWEQILTILPVPNICMKGNRVFYKFPKPVDLFEK
;
A
#
# COMPACT_ATOMS: atom_id res chain seq x y z
N MET A 1 9.10 -2.38 -30.69
CA MET A 1 7.78 -2.20 -30.05
C MET A 1 6.84 -3.23 -30.67
N LYS A 2 6.30 -4.18 -29.91
CA LYS A 2 5.38 -5.20 -30.43
C LYS A 2 3.99 -4.56 -30.54
N SER A 3 3.48 -4.40 -31.75
CA SER A 3 2.13 -3.89 -32.01
C SER A 3 1.10 -4.93 -31.59
N LEU A 4 0.07 -4.51 -30.85
CA LEU A 4 -1.13 -5.31 -30.62
C LEU A 4 -2.00 -5.27 -31.88
N SER A 5 -1.55 -5.88 -32.97
CA SER A 5 -2.34 -6.00 -34.20
C SER A 5 -3.11 -7.31 -34.18
N CYS A 6 -4.43 -7.22 -33.96
CA CYS A 6 -5.36 -8.32 -34.18
C CYS A 6 -5.67 -8.41 -35.68
N PHE A 7 -5.46 -9.58 -36.28
CA PHE A 7 -5.74 -9.86 -37.70
C PHE A 7 -7.12 -10.50 -37.88
N CYS A 8 -8.17 -9.85 -37.41
CA CYS A 8 -9.53 -10.38 -37.51
C CYS A 8 -10.32 -9.62 -38.58
N ASN A 9 -10.93 -10.37 -39.51
CA ASN A 9 -11.84 -9.79 -40.49
C ASN A 9 -13.18 -9.44 -39.82
N ASN A 10 -13.37 -8.14 -39.64
CA ASN A 10 -14.62 -7.39 -39.41
C ASN A 10 -15.45 -7.57 -38.14
N PHE A 11 -15.20 -8.52 -37.24
CA PHE A 11 -15.75 -8.45 -35.86
C PHE A 11 -14.84 -9.18 -34.85
N CYS A 12 -14.12 -8.42 -34.01
CA CYS A 12 -13.27 -8.96 -32.95
C CYS A 12 -13.80 -8.54 -31.56
N PRO A 13 -14.46 -9.45 -30.82
CA PRO A 13 -15.00 -9.15 -29.50
C PRO A 13 -13.95 -9.18 -28.36
N HIS A 14 -12.66 -9.37 -28.66
CA HIS A 14 -11.62 -9.58 -27.63
C HIS A 14 -11.40 -8.41 -26.66
N PHE A 15 -11.93 -7.22 -26.95
CA PHE A 15 -11.78 -6.03 -26.10
C PHE A 15 -13.10 -5.45 -25.60
N TYR A 16 -14.20 -6.22 -25.62
CA TYR A 16 -15.46 -5.75 -25.06
C TYR A 16 -15.39 -5.75 -23.52
N LEU A 17 -14.88 -4.66 -22.94
CA LEU A 17 -14.78 -4.43 -21.49
C LEU A 17 -16.13 -4.10 -20.82
N GLY A 18 -17.22 -4.09 -21.60
CA GLY A 18 -18.55 -3.70 -21.15
C GLY A 18 -18.70 -2.19 -20.92
N ASP A 19 -19.93 -1.76 -20.71
CA ASP A 19 -20.25 -0.35 -20.45
C ASP A 19 -20.21 -0.04 -18.95
N ILE A 20 -19.43 0.95 -18.55
CA ILE A 20 -19.45 1.48 -17.17
C ILE A 20 -20.68 2.39 -17.02
N LYS A 21 -21.67 1.97 -16.23
CA LYS A 21 -22.86 2.77 -15.93
C LYS A 21 -22.63 3.57 -14.64
N TYR A 22 -22.56 4.88 -14.75
CA TYR A 22 -22.58 5.77 -13.59
C TYR A 22 -24.02 6.01 -13.12
N PRO A 23 -24.31 5.97 -11.81
CA PRO A 23 -25.62 6.34 -11.30
C PRO A 23 -25.88 7.83 -11.58
N GLN A 24 -26.88 8.11 -12.41
CA GLN A 24 -27.25 9.46 -12.90
C GLN A 24 -27.62 10.44 -11.76
N ASN A 25 -27.86 9.95 -10.54
CA ASN A 25 -28.37 10.72 -9.41
C ASN A 25 -27.54 10.63 -8.11
N LYS A 26 -26.26 10.23 -8.17
CA LYS A 26 -25.37 10.40 -7.01
C LYS A 26 -24.55 11.68 -7.20
N LYS A 27 -24.64 12.60 -6.23
CA LYS A 27 -23.78 13.79 -6.14
C LYS A 27 -22.33 13.39 -6.37
N THR A 28 -21.77 13.74 -7.51
CA THR A 28 -20.38 13.44 -7.91
C THR A 28 -19.37 14.49 -7.40
N LYS A 29 -19.78 15.33 -6.45
CA LYS A 29 -18.92 16.38 -5.90
C LYS A 29 -18.79 16.16 -4.40
N LEU A 30 -17.65 15.64 -3.97
CA LEU A 30 -17.19 15.80 -2.59
C LEU A 30 -17.01 17.30 -2.34
N ASN A 31 -17.85 17.87 -1.48
CA ASN A 31 -17.76 19.27 -1.10
C ASN A 31 -16.86 19.38 0.13
N VAL A 32 -15.84 20.23 0.08
CA VAL A 32 -14.84 20.41 1.15
C VAL A 32 -15.49 20.83 2.48
N ALA A 33 -16.69 21.41 2.45
CA ALA A 33 -17.44 21.83 3.63
C ALA A 33 -17.94 20.66 4.53
N GLU A 34 -17.93 19.41 4.06
CA GLU A 34 -18.34 18.25 4.87
C GLU A 34 -17.16 17.65 5.68
N VAL A 35 -15.97 18.26 5.61
CA VAL A 35 -14.76 17.85 6.33
C VAL A 35 -14.36 18.93 7.35
N TYR A 36 -15.22 19.17 8.35
CA TYR A 36 -14.85 19.94 9.53
C TYR A 36 -15.44 19.27 10.77
N THR A 37 -14.63 18.49 11.49
CA THR A 37 -14.85 18.28 12.93
C THR A 37 -14.18 19.44 13.65
N ALA A 38 -14.98 20.20 14.39
CA ALA A 38 -14.56 21.40 15.10
C ALA A 38 -13.33 21.14 15.98
N SER A 39 -12.31 21.97 15.80
CA SER A 39 -11.33 22.27 16.85
C SER A 39 -11.95 23.37 17.72
N GLU A 40 -12.10 23.11 19.02
CA GLU A 40 -12.34 24.13 20.03
C GLU A 40 -11.12 24.18 20.96
N GLU A 41 -10.58 25.38 21.15
CA GLU A 41 -9.49 25.71 22.07
C GLU A 41 -10.04 26.26 23.42
N ASP A 42 -9.33 25.92 24.50
CA ASP A 42 -9.16 26.60 25.81
C ASP A 42 -10.28 26.69 26.89
N ALA A 43 -10.22 25.73 27.86
CA ALA A 43 -10.26 25.75 29.36
C ALA A 43 -11.01 26.84 30.20
N PRO A 44 -11.25 26.72 31.55
CA PRO A 44 -11.15 25.59 32.52
C PRO A 44 -12.36 25.40 33.52
N ASN A 45 -12.24 24.33 34.34
CA ASN A 45 -12.74 24.08 35.72
C ASN A 45 -14.06 23.29 36.01
N GLU A 46 -13.84 22.04 36.49
CA GLU A 46 -14.43 21.32 37.68
C GLU A 46 -15.95 21.41 37.96
N MET A 47 -16.71 20.36 38.33
CA MET A 47 -16.43 19.00 38.80
C MET A 47 -17.78 18.19 38.86
N VAL A 48 -17.69 16.89 38.56
CA VAL A 48 -18.45 15.74 39.12
C VAL A 48 -19.95 15.58 38.83
N ALA A 49 -20.30 14.52 38.07
CA ALA A 49 -20.95 13.33 38.63
C ALA A 49 -20.83 12.13 37.69
N GLN A 50 -20.47 11.01 38.30
CA GLN A 50 -20.04 9.75 37.70
C GLN A 50 -21.23 8.97 37.15
N THR A 51 -21.06 8.35 35.98
CA THR A 51 -21.61 7.02 35.73
C THR A 51 -20.60 6.23 34.91
N SER A 52 -20.24 5.10 35.52
CA SER A 52 -19.21 4.14 35.16
C SER A 52 -19.43 3.49 33.80
N ILE A 53 -18.45 3.60 32.89
CA ILE A 53 -18.22 2.61 31.84
C ILE A 53 -16.72 2.28 31.80
N HIS A 54 -16.47 1.00 32.00
CA HIS A 54 -15.24 0.23 31.89
C HIS A 54 -14.09 0.85 31.07
N LEU A 55 -12.93 0.94 31.71
CA LEU A 55 -11.66 0.67 31.02
C LEU A 55 -11.77 -0.72 30.38
N LEU A 56 -11.44 -0.82 29.09
CA LEU A 56 -10.65 -1.90 28.50
C LEU A 56 -10.39 -1.59 27.03
N ASN A 57 -9.10 -1.68 26.70
CA ASN A 57 -8.52 -1.99 25.40
C ASN A 57 -8.47 -0.86 24.36
N SER A 58 -7.24 -0.33 24.25
CA SER A 58 -6.45 -0.29 23.03
C SER A 58 -7.13 -0.94 21.81
N PRO A 59 -7.01 -0.37 20.59
CA PRO A 59 -7.24 -1.20 19.42
C PRO A 59 -6.17 -2.29 19.48
N ASP A 60 -6.58 -3.45 19.96
CA ASP A 60 -5.90 -4.70 19.77
C ASP A 60 -5.45 -4.67 18.31
N ILE A 61 -4.14 -4.75 18.13
CA ILE A 61 -3.59 -5.29 16.91
C ILE A 61 -4.25 -6.65 16.85
N ASP A 62 -5.34 -6.72 16.09
CA ASP A 62 -5.95 -7.96 15.70
C ASP A 62 -4.83 -8.77 15.05
N ASN A 63 -4.19 -9.62 15.85
CA ASN A 63 -3.59 -10.85 15.39
C ASN A 63 -4.75 -11.73 14.93
N ALA A 64 -5.44 -11.25 13.89
CA ALA A 64 -6.04 -12.16 12.96
C ALA A 64 -4.83 -12.84 12.32
N ASP A 65 -4.55 -14.07 12.77
CA ASP A 65 -3.83 -15.08 12.01
C ASP A 65 -4.62 -15.42 10.73
N THR A 66 -5.02 -14.39 9.97
CA THR A 66 -5.31 -14.56 8.56
C THR A 66 -3.98 -14.89 7.93
N PRO A 67 -3.83 -16.05 7.29
CA PRO A 67 -2.61 -16.38 6.58
C PRO A 67 -2.36 -15.27 5.57
N MET A 68 -1.32 -14.48 5.82
CA MET A 68 -0.85 -13.48 4.89
C MET A 68 -0.66 -14.20 3.56
N THR A 69 -1.37 -13.79 2.52
CA THR A 69 -1.31 -14.42 1.20
C THR A 69 -0.74 -13.40 0.24
N VAL A 70 0.55 -13.51 -0.08
CA VAL A 70 1.23 -12.60 -1.00
C VAL A 70 0.97 -13.03 -2.42
N LYS A 71 0.75 -12.06 -3.28
CA LYS A 71 0.52 -12.25 -4.71
C LYS A 71 1.51 -11.41 -5.51
N ASN A 72 1.61 -11.76 -6.79
CA ASN A 72 2.32 -10.93 -7.75
C ASN A 72 1.76 -9.51 -7.74
N ARG A 73 2.66 -8.52 -7.79
CA ARG A 73 2.38 -7.06 -7.74
C ARG A 73 2.01 -6.50 -6.37
N ASP A 74 2.00 -7.31 -5.32
CA ASP A 74 1.85 -6.76 -3.98
C ASP A 74 3.08 -5.93 -3.61
N PHE A 75 2.86 -4.96 -2.72
CA PHE A 75 3.93 -4.27 -2.03
C PHE A 75 4.12 -4.95 -0.69
N ILE A 76 5.36 -5.25 -0.32
CA ILE A 76 5.67 -6.00 0.89
C ILE A 76 6.79 -5.33 1.66
N PHE A 77 6.83 -5.64 2.95
CA PHE A 77 7.87 -5.22 3.86
C PHE A 77 8.69 -6.44 4.26
N VAL A 78 9.99 -6.41 4.01
CA VAL A 78 10.89 -7.57 4.16
C VAL A 78 12.03 -7.26 5.14
N GLU A 79 12.46 -8.27 5.89
CA GLU A 79 13.59 -8.21 6.82
C GLU A 79 14.70 -9.19 6.40
N TYR A 80 15.89 -8.64 6.14
CA TYR A 80 17.11 -9.41 5.87
C TYR A 80 18.04 -9.40 7.08
N HIS A 81 18.63 -10.54 7.37
CA HIS A 81 19.61 -10.71 8.45
C HIS A 81 20.98 -10.91 7.82
N ILE A 82 21.83 -9.89 7.92
CA ILE A 82 23.19 -9.92 7.38
C ILE A 82 24.15 -9.53 8.50
N ASN A 83 25.17 -10.34 8.78
CA ASN A 83 26.22 -10.05 9.76
C ASN A 83 25.68 -9.59 11.13
N ASN A 84 24.68 -10.30 11.65
CA ASN A 84 24.01 -10.00 12.93
C ASN A 84 23.29 -8.63 12.98
N LYS A 85 23.04 -8.02 11.81
CA LYS A 85 22.23 -6.81 11.66
C LYS A 85 20.96 -7.15 10.88
N LYS A 86 19.86 -6.50 11.29
CA LYS A 86 18.56 -6.60 10.63
C LYS A 86 18.38 -5.39 9.71
N TYR A 87 18.06 -5.66 8.47
CA TYR A 87 17.82 -4.66 7.45
C TYR A 87 16.39 -4.78 6.97
N LYS A 88 15.64 -3.68 6.98
CA LYS A 88 14.23 -3.65 6.60
C LYS A 88 14.04 -2.84 5.34
N TYR A 89 13.34 -3.43 4.37
CA TYR A 89 13.12 -2.84 3.06
C TYR A 89 11.66 -2.94 2.63
N ALA A 90 11.22 -1.96 1.83
CA ALA A 90 9.97 -2.04 1.09
C ALA A 90 10.28 -2.61 -0.30
N ALA A 91 9.49 -3.57 -0.74
CA ALA A 91 9.69 -4.25 -2.01
C ALA A 91 8.39 -4.40 -2.79
N HIS A 92 8.49 -4.47 -4.12
CA HIS A 92 7.39 -4.76 -5.02
C HIS A 92 7.59 -6.16 -5.59
N VAL A 93 6.59 -7.03 -5.42
CA VAL A 93 6.64 -8.43 -5.83
C VAL A 93 6.54 -8.51 -7.35
N ARG A 94 7.59 -9.03 -7.99
CA ARG A 94 7.62 -9.28 -9.44
C ARG A 94 7.12 -10.66 -9.78
N HIS A 95 7.53 -11.63 -8.97
CA HIS A 95 7.14 -13.02 -9.12
C HIS A 95 7.09 -13.70 -7.76
N PHE A 96 6.13 -14.59 -7.57
CA PHE A 96 5.97 -15.42 -6.40
C PHE A 96 5.64 -16.85 -6.88
N ASP A 97 6.43 -17.82 -6.43
CA ASP A 97 6.22 -19.25 -6.69
C ASP A 97 5.75 -19.92 -5.40
N GLU A 98 4.49 -20.35 -5.38
CA GLU A 98 3.87 -21.01 -4.23
C GLU A 98 4.46 -22.40 -3.94
N LYS A 99 5.07 -23.07 -4.92
CA LYS A 99 5.57 -24.44 -4.75
C LYS A 99 6.95 -24.49 -4.13
N GLU A 100 7.81 -23.58 -4.58
CA GLU A 100 9.20 -23.48 -4.12
C GLU A 100 9.34 -22.47 -2.97
N GLU A 101 8.26 -21.76 -2.61
CA GLU A 101 8.23 -20.69 -1.61
C GLU A 101 9.24 -19.55 -1.90
N GLU A 102 9.55 -19.36 -3.18
CA GLU A 102 10.49 -18.36 -3.67
C GLU A 102 9.77 -17.08 -4.11
N ILE A 103 10.36 -15.94 -3.78
CA ILE A 103 9.85 -14.63 -4.17
C ILE A 103 10.94 -13.80 -4.84
N ARG A 104 10.60 -13.23 -5.99
CA ARG A 104 11.42 -12.24 -6.68
C ARG A 104 10.83 -10.85 -6.47
N VAL A 105 11.62 -9.96 -5.90
CA VAL A 105 11.21 -8.61 -5.55
C VAL A 105 12.08 -7.56 -6.21
N THR A 106 11.53 -6.36 -6.40
CA THR A 106 12.30 -5.16 -6.73
C THR A 106 12.19 -4.18 -5.56
N PHE A 107 13.31 -3.68 -5.05
CA PHE A 107 13.29 -2.79 -3.90
C PHE A 107 12.81 -1.38 -4.25
N LEU A 108 12.16 -0.75 -3.27
CA LEU A 108 11.70 0.63 -3.34
C LEU A 108 12.73 1.52 -2.65
N LYS A 109 13.17 2.56 -3.36
CA LYS A 109 14.01 3.62 -2.81
C LYS A 109 13.16 4.74 -2.23
N ILE A 110 13.40 5.10 -0.98
CA ILE A 110 12.79 6.27 -0.32
C ILE A 110 13.19 7.56 -1.06
N TYR A 111 12.23 8.47 -1.26
CA TYR A 111 12.45 9.73 -1.97
C TYR A 111 12.22 10.96 -1.11
N ASN A 112 11.44 10.86 -0.03
CA ASN A 112 11.22 11.94 0.93
C ASN A 112 11.64 11.52 2.34
N GLU A 113 11.94 12.49 3.18
CA GLU A 113 12.33 12.27 4.58
C GLU A 113 11.20 11.66 5.42
N ASP A 114 9.93 11.90 5.04
CA ASP A 114 8.77 11.36 5.77
C ASP A 114 8.57 9.84 5.60
N GLY A 115 9.33 9.17 4.72
CA GLY A 115 9.18 7.73 4.49
C GLY A 115 7.84 7.32 3.88
N THR A 116 7.19 8.21 3.14
CA THR A 116 5.89 7.94 2.51
C THR A 116 5.96 7.86 0.98
N LEU A 117 6.99 8.43 0.36
CA LEU A 117 7.12 8.54 -1.09
C LEU A 117 8.32 7.74 -1.58
N PHE A 118 8.06 6.84 -2.52
CA PHE A 118 9.02 5.87 -2.99
C PHE A 118 9.13 5.84 -4.50
N LYS A 119 10.26 5.33 -4.97
CA LYS A 119 10.50 5.02 -6.37
C LYS A 119 10.96 3.57 -6.49
N ILE A 120 10.38 2.82 -7.42
CA ILE A 120 10.88 1.48 -7.75
C ILE A 120 12.26 1.62 -8.40
N ASN A 121 13.23 0.86 -7.90
CA ASN A 121 14.56 0.79 -8.47
C ASN A 121 14.69 -0.50 -9.29
N GLU A 122 14.41 -0.46 -10.59
CA GLU A 122 14.34 -1.67 -11.44
C GLU A 122 15.66 -2.44 -11.53
N ASN A 123 16.79 -1.79 -11.25
CA ASN A 123 18.10 -2.42 -11.23
C ASN A 123 18.40 -3.16 -9.92
N ASP A 124 17.54 -2.98 -8.92
CA ASP A 124 17.72 -3.51 -7.57
C ASP A 124 16.68 -4.60 -7.31
N MET A 125 17.05 -5.81 -7.72
CA MET A 125 16.22 -7.00 -7.64
C MET A 125 16.88 -8.04 -6.76
N SER A 126 16.08 -8.76 -5.98
CA SER A 126 16.54 -9.88 -5.17
C SER A 126 15.55 -11.02 -5.23
N ASP A 127 16.10 -12.23 -5.19
CA ASP A 127 15.37 -13.44 -4.91
C ASP A 127 15.47 -13.72 -3.40
N GLY A 128 14.38 -14.18 -2.80
CA GLY A 128 14.25 -14.38 -1.38
C GLY A 128 13.22 -15.46 -1.05
N LYS A 129 13.03 -15.69 0.25
CA LYS A 129 12.06 -16.66 0.76
C LYS A 129 10.85 -15.96 1.35
N TRP A 130 9.71 -16.65 1.35
CA TRP A 130 8.49 -16.23 2.02
C TRP A 130 8.71 -15.76 3.47
N GLU A 131 9.54 -16.47 4.24
CA GLU A 131 9.82 -16.19 5.66
C GLU A 131 10.42 -14.81 5.91
N GLN A 132 11.03 -14.19 4.89
CA GLN A 132 11.62 -12.86 5.00
C GLN A 132 10.57 -11.75 4.96
N ILE A 133 9.32 -12.08 4.61
CA ILE A 133 8.24 -11.12 4.48
C ILE A 133 7.59 -10.91 5.85
N LEU A 134 7.66 -9.68 6.35
CA LEU A 134 7.04 -9.28 7.61
C LEU A 134 5.56 -8.96 7.43
N THR A 135 5.21 -8.14 6.43
CA THR A 135 3.84 -7.66 6.19
C THR A 135 3.60 -7.29 4.73
N ILE A 136 2.34 -7.31 4.31
CA ILE A 136 1.90 -6.70 3.04
C ILE A 136 1.64 -5.22 3.30
N LEU A 137 2.27 -4.37 2.50
CA LEU A 137 2.04 -2.93 2.52
C LEU A 137 0.74 -2.58 1.78
N PRO A 138 0.01 -1.53 2.23
CA PRO A 138 -1.17 -1.08 1.51
C PRO A 138 -0.82 -0.64 0.09
N VAL A 139 -1.78 -0.77 -0.83
CA VAL A 139 -1.59 -0.32 -2.21
C VAL A 139 -1.27 1.19 -2.21
N PRO A 140 -0.11 1.62 -2.76
CA PRO A 140 0.28 3.02 -2.77
C PRO A 140 -0.49 3.81 -3.84
N ASN A 141 -0.67 5.09 -3.59
CA ASN A 141 -1.16 6.04 -4.59
C ASN A 141 -0.03 6.38 -5.57
N ILE A 142 -0.30 6.26 -6.87
CA ILE A 142 0.67 6.60 -7.91
C ILE A 142 0.68 8.11 -8.13
N CYS A 143 1.86 8.72 -8.06
CA CYS A 143 2.07 10.14 -8.30
C CYS A 143 3.08 10.33 -9.44
N MET A 144 2.75 11.19 -10.40
CA MET A 144 3.65 11.54 -11.51
C MET A 144 4.33 12.88 -11.21
N LYS A 145 5.66 12.96 -11.33
CA LYS A 145 6.39 14.24 -11.38
C LYS A 145 7.25 14.27 -12.64
N GLY A 146 6.79 15.02 -13.65
CA GLY A 146 7.32 14.93 -15.01
C GLY A 146 7.18 13.50 -15.55
N ASN A 147 8.27 12.94 -16.09
CA ASN A 147 8.31 11.57 -16.62
C ASN A 147 8.64 10.50 -15.56
N ARG A 148 8.58 10.84 -14.28
CA ARG A 148 8.96 9.94 -13.17
C ARG A 148 7.72 9.51 -12.40
N VAL A 149 7.62 8.20 -12.17
CA VAL A 149 6.56 7.55 -11.37
C VAL A 149 7.02 7.43 -9.93
N PHE A 150 6.16 7.83 -8.99
CA PHE A 150 6.35 7.67 -7.56
C PHE A 150 5.17 6.91 -6.94
N TYR A 151 5.46 6.20 -5.87
CA TYR A 151 4.51 5.40 -5.10
C TYR A 151 4.40 6.01 -3.71
N LYS A 152 3.22 6.54 -3.38
CA LYS A 152 2.95 7.17 -2.09
C LYS A 152 2.13 6.26 -1.20
N PHE A 153 2.72 5.78 -0.11
CA PHE A 153 1.99 5.01 0.90
C PHE A 153 1.20 5.95 1.83
N PRO A 154 0.04 5.49 2.35
CA PRO A 154 -0.80 6.28 3.25
C PRO A 154 -0.16 6.50 4.63
N LYS A 155 0.71 5.58 5.06
CA LYS A 155 1.45 5.66 6.33
C LYS A 155 2.96 5.65 6.05
N PRO A 156 3.78 6.31 6.89
CA PRO A 156 5.23 6.19 6.84
C PRO A 156 5.66 4.72 6.97
N VAL A 157 6.61 4.31 6.14
CA VAL A 157 7.25 2.99 6.21
C VAL A 157 8.62 3.17 6.83
N ASP A 158 8.84 2.62 8.02
CA ASP A 158 10.14 2.71 8.72
C ASP A 158 11.15 1.73 8.10
N LEU A 159 12.12 2.28 7.38
CA LEU A 159 13.11 1.53 6.62
C LEU A 159 14.50 1.73 7.20
N PHE A 160 15.39 0.76 6.96
CA PHE A 160 16.78 0.86 7.41
C PHE A 160 17.57 1.94 6.65
N GLU A 161 17.16 2.26 5.42
CA GLU A 161 17.77 3.33 4.63
C GLU A 161 17.30 4.71 5.15
N LYS A 162 18.02 5.27 6.13
CA LYS A 162 17.96 6.69 6.50
C LYS A 162 19.28 7.36 6.14
#